data_AF-A0AA36GNJ9-F1
#
_entry.id   AF-A0AA36GNJ9-F1
#
_cell.length_a   1.000
_cell.length_b   1.000
_cell.length_c   1.000
_cell.angle_alpha   90.00
_cell.angle_beta   90.00
_cell.angle_gamma   90.00
#
_symmetry.space_group_name_H-M   'P 1'
#
loop_
_entity.id
_entity.type
_entity.pdbx_description
1 polymer ?
#
loop_
_entity_poly.entity_id
_entity_poly.type
_entity_poly.pdbx_seq_one_letter_code
_entity_poly.pdbx_strand_id
1 'polypeptide(L)'
;MDLGCIEGKKCNCDSRAITSDSGYLHGEEAGITRVVALHNDGDVSGKFTIGPLECEGFAGRGPIRFAKAQALTVRQWKGEPLSLHFRTADASATILSVVDDEEKSLRVELINGHMIRVTLINSSATVESQARLNDTKWHLLNLEFANDEVRIGVDAHNVFAPVPSDNIPEGDLTLNDDENGFTGCLRSLMVNDNYVHLQGLAHG
;
A
#
# COMPACT_ATOMS: atom_id res chain seq x y z
N MET A 1 -21.00 14.67 29.05
CA MET A 1 -22.19 14.42 28.23
C MET A 1 -21.70 14.21 26.82
N ASP A 2 -21.83 12.97 26.34
CA ASP A 2 -21.56 12.60 24.96
C ASP A 2 -22.48 13.37 24.04
N LEU A 3 -21.92 14.29 23.27
CA LEU A 3 -22.60 14.89 22.12
C LEU A 3 -22.31 14.02 20.90
N GLY A 4 -22.79 12.78 20.97
CA GLY A 4 -22.96 11.92 19.80
C GLY A 4 -23.69 12.68 18.69
N CYS A 5 -23.49 12.22 17.45
CA CYS A 5 -23.89 12.91 16.22
C CYS A 5 -25.19 13.71 16.36
N ILE A 6 -25.03 15.02 16.43
CA ILE A 6 -26.15 15.95 16.39
C ILE A 6 -26.71 15.87 14.97
N GLU A 7 -28.02 15.64 14.89
CA GLU A 7 -28.83 15.63 13.66
C GLU A 7 -28.24 16.55 12.57
N GLY A 8 -27.88 15.96 11.43
CA GLY A 8 -27.30 16.70 10.30
C GLY A 8 -25.77 16.73 10.20
N LYS A 9 -25.02 16.02 11.05
CA LYS A 9 -23.56 15.85 10.89
C LYS A 9 -23.15 14.42 10.50
N LYS A 10 -22.11 14.31 9.65
CA LYS A 10 -21.50 13.04 9.26
C LYS A 10 -20.89 12.35 10.48
N CYS A 11 -21.40 11.18 10.82
CA CYS A 11 -20.83 10.29 11.83
C CYS A 11 -19.63 9.53 11.27
N ASN A 12 -18.64 9.22 12.11
CA ASN A 12 -17.54 8.33 11.72
C ASN A 12 -17.27 7.27 12.81
N CYS A 13 -16.53 6.23 12.42
CA CYS A 13 -16.15 5.08 13.26
C CYS A 13 -15.35 5.47 14.52
N ASP A 14 -14.87 6.72 14.62
CA ASP A 14 -14.13 7.22 15.79
C ASP A 14 -15.04 7.62 16.96
N SER A 15 -16.34 7.77 16.71
CA SER A 15 -17.28 8.30 17.70
C SER A 15 -17.48 7.39 18.91
N ARG A 16 -17.00 6.13 18.88
CA ARG A 16 -17.19 5.07 19.90
C ARG A 16 -18.63 4.83 20.34
N ALA A 17 -19.60 5.49 19.70
CA ALA A 17 -20.99 5.58 20.11
C ALA A 17 -21.94 4.90 19.12
N ILE A 18 -21.48 4.54 17.92
CA ILE A 18 -22.27 3.85 16.90
C ILE A 18 -21.70 2.46 16.67
N THR A 19 -22.59 1.47 16.61
CA THR A 19 -22.32 0.06 16.31
C THR A 19 -22.83 -0.38 14.93
N SER A 20 -23.51 0.49 14.18
CA SER A 20 -24.04 0.20 12.82
C SER A 20 -24.40 1.47 12.04
N ASP A 21 -23.99 1.55 10.77
CA ASP A 21 -24.46 2.51 9.75
C ASP A 21 -24.97 1.72 8.53
N SER A 22 -25.98 2.24 7.80
CA SER A 22 -26.60 1.52 6.68
C SER A 22 -26.84 2.44 5.49
N GLY A 23 -26.48 1.99 4.28
CA GLY A 23 -26.71 2.71 3.04
C GLY A 23 -26.13 1.99 1.84
N TYR A 24 -26.35 2.53 0.65
CA TYR A 24 -25.65 2.08 -0.56
C TYR A 24 -24.46 3.00 -0.81
N LEU A 25 -23.27 2.41 -0.91
CA LEU A 25 -22.07 3.11 -1.34
C LEU A 25 -22.03 3.10 -2.87
N HIS A 26 -21.73 4.25 -3.47
CA HIS A 26 -21.69 4.43 -4.92
C HIS A 26 -20.34 5.01 -5.36
N GLY A 27 -19.95 4.73 -6.61
CA GLY A 27 -18.71 5.26 -7.19
C GLY A 27 -17.46 4.75 -6.48
N GLU A 28 -16.47 5.62 -6.28
CA GLU A 28 -15.19 5.31 -5.65
C GLU A 28 -15.32 4.93 -4.17
N GLU A 29 -16.44 5.26 -3.53
CA GLU A 29 -16.72 4.95 -2.13
C GLU A 29 -17.31 3.54 -1.95
N ALA A 30 -17.65 2.83 -3.03
CA ALA A 30 -18.31 1.51 -3.00
C ALA A 30 -17.43 0.35 -2.49
N GLY A 31 -16.14 0.57 -2.24
CA GLY A 31 -15.21 -0.47 -1.81
C GLY A 31 -14.65 -1.26 -2.98
N ILE A 32 -14.84 -2.58 -2.99
CA ILE A 32 -14.23 -3.50 -3.98
C ILE A 32 -14.68 -3.12 -5.40
N THR A 33 -13.78 -2.58 -6.20
CA THR A 33 -14.05 -2.16 -7.58
C THR A 33 -13.72 -3.22 -8.62
N ARG A 34 -12.90 -4.22 -8.27
CA ARG A 34 -12.49 -5.29 -9.20
C ARG A 34 -12.11 -6.56 -8.46
N VAL A 35 -12.56 -7.70 -8.97
CA VAL A 35 -12.11 -9.04 -8.59
C VAL A 35 -11.40 -9.64 -9.79
N VAL A 36 -10.20 -10.18 -9.59
CA VAL A 36 -9.39 -10.82 -10.64
C VAL A 36 -9.10 -12.25 -10.21
N ALA A 37 -9.45 -13.21 -11.07
CA ALA A 37 -9.03 -14.59 -10.91
C ALA A 37 -7.78 -14.83 -11.75
N LEU A 38 -6.72 -15.34 -11.14
CA LEU A 38 -5.51 -15.74 -11.86
C LEU A 38 -5.74 -17.11 -12.51
N HIS A 39 -5.25 -17.23 -13.74
CA HIS A 39 -5.51 -18.36 -14.62
C HIS A 39 -5.01 -19.67 -13.99
N ASN A 40 -5.89 -20.68 -13.96
CA ASN A 40 -5.53 -22.05 -13.61
C ASN A 40 -6.03 -22.94 -14.75
N ASP A 41 -5.12 -23.68 -15.39
CA ASP A 41 -5.41 -24.57 -16.55
C ASP A 41 -6.30 -25.78 -16.20
N GLY A 42 -6.76 -25.88 -14.95
CA GLY A 42 -7.68 -26.91 -14.47
C GLY A 42 -9.14 -26.46 -14.42
N ASP A 43 -10.05 -27.42 -14.51
CA ASP A 43 -11.49 -27.23 -14.23
C ASP A 43 -11.72 -27.09 -12.71
N VAL A 44 -11.28 -25.96 -12.16
CA VAL A 44 -11.34 -25.64 -10.73
C VAL A 44 -12.36 -24.54 -10.47
N SER A 45 -13.28 -24.80 -9.54
CA SER A 45 -14.25 -23.81 -9.07
C SER A 45 -13.80 -23.21 -7.74
N GLY A 46 -13.82 -21.88 -7.65
CA GLY A 46 -13.57 -21.13 -6.42
C GLY A 46 -14.83 -20.36 -6.02
N LYS A 47 -15.16 -20.36 -4.72
CA LYS A 47 -16.23 -19.53 -4.17
C LYS A 47 -15.61 -18.37 -3.39
N PHE A 48 -15.88 -17.15 -3.83
CA PHE A 48 -15.50 -15.93 -3.13
C PHE A 48 -16.75 -15.30 -2.49
N THR A 49 -16.61 -14.81 -1.26
CA THR A 49 -17.68 -14.08 -0.56
C THR A 49 -17.09 -12.82 0.04
N ILE A 50 -17.74 -11.69 -0.21
CA ILE A 50 -17.39 -10.42 0.43
C ILE A 50 -18.06 -10.40 1.81
N GLY A 51 -17.26 -10.15 2.85
CA GLY A 51 -17.73 -10.00 4.22
C GLY A 51 -18.56 -8.73 4.42
N PRO A 52 -19.05 -8.48 5.65
CA PRO A 52 -19.68 -7.21 5.99
C PRO A 52 -18.69 -6.04 5.82
N LEU A 53 -19.21 -4.84 5.59
CA LEU A 53 -18.40 -3.62 5.62
C LEU A 53 -17.91 -3.38 7.06
N GLU A 54 -16.59 -3.28 7.24
CA GLU A 54 -16.00 -2.98 8.54
C GLU A 54 -15.73 -1.47 8.70
N CYS A 55 -16.20 -0.92 9.81
CA CYS A 55 -16.02 0.50 10.14
C CYS A 55 -14.74 0.65 10.96
N GLU A 56 -13.65 1.06 10.33
CA GLU A 56 -12.40 1.36 11.03
C GLU A 56 -12.22 2.86 11.26
N GLY A 57 -11.76 3.21 12.46
CA GLY A 57 -11.43 4.58 12.80
C GLY A 57 -10.23 5.14 12.00
N PHE A 58 -10.03 6.46 12.07
CA PHE A 58 -8.95 7.15 11.34
C PHE A 58 -7.54 6.85 11.90
N ALA A 59 -7.43 6.09 12.99
CA ALA A 59 -6.16 5.74 13.61
C ALA A 59 -5.28 4.96 12.62
N GLY A 60 -4.18 5.56 12.14
CA GLY A 60 -3.28 4.95 11.15
C GLY A 60 -3.52 5.35 9.68
N ARG A 61 -4.60 6.07 9.38
CA ARG A 61 -4.89 6.61 8.02
C ARG A 61 -4.37 8.03 7.80
N GLY A 62 -3.90 8.69 8.85
CA GLY A 62 -3.36 10.05 8.78
C GLY A 62 -2.08 10.11 7.93
N PRO A 63 -1.97 11.05 6.98
CA PRO A 63 -0.78 11.15 6.15
C PRO A 63 0.42 11.67 6.94
N ILE A 64 1.60 11.16 6.58
CA ILE A 64 2.89 11.77 6.91
C ILE A 64 3.43 12.50 5.69
N ARG A 65 4.24 13.53 5.90
CA ARG A 65 4.85 14.34 4.84
C ARG A 65 6.36 14.25 4.91
N PHE A 66 6.98 13.93 3.78
CA PHE A 66 8.41 14.07 3.57
C PHE A 66 8.64 15.42 2.86
N ALA A 67 9.26 16.37 3.56
CA ALA A 67 9.60 17.68 3.00
C ALA A 67 10.89 17.65 2.15
N LYS A 68 11.66 16.57 2.27
CA LYS A 68 12.88 16.25 1.55
C LYS A 68 13.04 14.71 1.57
N ALA A 69 13.96 14.19 0.76
CA ALA A 69 14.43 12.81 0.89
C ALA A 69 14.88 12.55 2.34
N GLN A 70 14.31 11.52 2.95
CA GLN A 70 14.57 11.09 4.32
C GLN A 70 13.97 9.71 4.53
N ALA A 71 14.80 8.75 4.89
CA ALA A 71 14.38 7.39 5.23
C ALA A 71 13.59 7.37 6.55
N LEU A 72 12.56 6.52 6.61
CA LEU A 72 11.79 6.23 7.80
C LEU A 72 11.61 4.72 7.95
N THR A 73 12.40 4.10 8.81
CA THR A 73 12.22 2.69 9.19
C THR A 73 10.97 2.53 10.04
N VAL A 74 10.08 1.62 9.63
CA VAL A 74 8.75 1.50 10.24
C VAL A 74 8.55 0.24 11.06
N ARG A 75 9.09 -0.90 10.61
CA ARG A 75 8.98 -2.20 11.29
C ARG A 75 9.85 -3.25 10.59
N GLN A 76 10.02 -4.38 11.26
CA GLN A 76 10.47 -5.61 10.61
C GLN A 76 9.36 -6.16 9.68
N TRP A 77 9.78 -6.64 8.52
CA TRP A 77 8.93 -7.22 7.47
C TRP A 77 9.52 -8.53 6.98
N LYS A 78 8.66 -9.52 6.70
CA LYS A 78 9.02 -10.91 6.42
C LYS A 78 8.31 -11.45 5.18
N GLY A 79 8.17 -10.61 4.16
CA GLY A 79 7.46 -11.01 2.94
C GLY A 79 5.94 -10.94 3.03
N GLU A 80 5.36 -10.39 4.10
CA GLU A 80 3.91 -10.29 4.19
C GLU A 80 3.34 -9.33 3.13
N PRO A 81 2.09 -9.54 2.66
CA PRO A 81 1.43 -8.58 1.78
C PRO A 81 1.45 -7.18 2.37
N LEU A 82 1.80 -6.19 1.55
CA LEU A 82 1.82 -4.80 1.98
C LEU A 82 1.20 -3.88 0.94
N SER A 83 0.52 -2.85 1.42
CA SER A 83 0.02 -1.77 0.58
C SER A 83 0.19 -0.41 1.25
N LEU A 84 0.32 0.63 0.45
CA LEU A 84 0.37 2.01 0.93
C LEU A 84 -0.17 2.96 -0.12
N HIS A 85 -0.59 4.14 0.33
CA HIS A 85 -0.87 5.24 -0.59
C HIS A 85 0.26 6.24 -0.59
N PHE A 86 0.69 6.65 -1.78
CA PHE A 86 1.68 7.70 -1.97
C PHE A 86 1.14 8.82 -2.85
N ARG A 87 1.71 10.00 -2.71
CA ARG A 87 1.58 11.09 -3.68
C ARG A 87 2.86 11.91 -3.73
N THR A 88 3.28 12.27 -4.92
CA THR A 88 4.51 13.06 -5.16
C THR A 88 4.36 13.87 -6.44
N ALA A 89 5.24 14.86 -6.63
CA ALA A 89 5.48 15.50 -7.93
C ALA A 89 6.77 14.97 -8.60
N ASP A 90 7.61 14.26 -7.85
CA ASP A 90 8.89 13.74 -8.35
C ASP A 90 8.66 12.65 -9.40
N ALA A 91 9.43 12.72 -10.49
CA ALA A 91 9.30 11.74 -11.56
C ALA A 91 9.99 10.40 -11.22
N SER A 92 11.02 10.41 -10.38
CA SER A 92 11.70 9.18 -9.97
C SER A 92 12.14 9.28 -8.52
N ALA A 93 11.93 8.20 -7.76
CA ALA A 93 12.35 8.10 -6.36
C ALA A 93 12.14 6.68 -5.80
N THR A 94 12.90 6.33 -4.76
CA THR A 94 12.62 5.17 -3.91
C THR A 94 11.41 5.46 -3.02
N ILE A 95 10.38 4.62 -3.11
CA ILE A 95 9.18 4.71 -2.26
C ILE A 95 9.38 3.92 -0.97
N LEU A 96 9.95 2.72 -1.07
CA LEU A 96 10.30 1.88 0.07
C LEU A 96 11.44 0.92 -0.29
N SER A 97 12.09 0.42 0.74
CA SER A 97 13.06 -0.66 0.65
C SER A 97 12.99 -1.59 1.84
N VAL A 98 13.46 -2.81 1.64
CA VAL A 98 13.76 -3.76 2.70
C VAL A 98 15.17 -4.24 2.49
N VAL A 99 16.00 -4.15 3.52
CA VAL A 99 17.36 -4.66 3.51
C VAL A 99 17.46 -5.70 4.62
N ASP A 100 17.75 -6.94 4.23
CA ASP A 100 18.05 -8.05 5.14
C ASP A 100 19.57 -8.12 5.34
N ASP A 101 20.31 -8.32 4.24
CA ASP A 101 21.76 -8.21 4.17
C ASP A 101 22.24 -7.60 2.83
N GLU A 102 23.55 -7.57 2.59
CA GLU A 102 24.14 -7.02 1.36
C GLU A 102 23.69 -7.75 0.08
N GLU A 103 23.29 -9.01 0.19
CA GLU A 103 22.90 -9.89 -0.92
C GLU A 103 21.37 -10.06 -1.01
N LYS A 104 20.60 -9.59 -0.03
CA LYS A 104 19.16 -9.77 0.01
C LYS A 104 18.45 -8.48 0.34
N SER A 105 17.99 -7.81 -0.70
CA SER A 105 17.24 -6.56 -0.58
C SER A 105 16.09 -6.50 -1.59
N LEU A 106 15.11 -5.67 -1.25
CA LEU A 106 13.99 -5.30 -2.08
C LEU A 106 13.92 -3.78 -2.14
N ARG A 107 13.75 -3.23 -3.33
CA ARG A 107 13.53 -1.80 -3.53
C ARG A 107 12.34 -1.57 -4.45
N VAL A 108 11.47 -0.64 -4.06
CA VAL A 108 10.34 -0.20 -4.89
C VAL A 108 10.54 1.25 -5.28
N GLU A 109 10.53 1.52 -6.57
CA GLU A 109 10.89 2.81 -7.14
C GLU A 109 9.78 3.31 -8.06
N LEU A 110 9.43 4.59 -7.92
CA LEU A 110 8.77 5.33 -8.98
C LEU A 110 9.81 5.67 -10.05
N ILE A 111 9.48 5.45 -11.32
CA ILE A 111 10.35 5.72 -12.46
C ILE A 111 9.58 6.49 -13.52
N ASN A 112 10.20 7.57 -14.02
CA ASN A 112 9.67 8.41 -15.10
C ASN A 112 8.24 8.95 -14.87
N GLY A 113 7.77 8.96 -13.63
CA GLY A 113 6.49 9.50 -13.18
C GLY A 113 5.28 8.64 -13.55
N HIS A 114 5.46 7.40 -14.01
CA HIS A 114 4.35 6.53 -14.46
C HIS A 114 4.63 5.03 -14.32
N MET A 115 5.84 4.61 -13.96
CA MET A 115 6.18 3.21 -13.74
C MET A 115 6.54 2.97 -12.29
N ILE A 116 6.11 1.83 -11.73
CA ILE A 116 6.62 1.31 -10.47
C ILE A 116 7.50 0.10 -10.79
N ARG A 117 8.77 0.18 -10.41
CA ARG A 117 9.73 -0.92 -10.52
C ARG A 117 9.96 -1.52 -9.13
N VAL A 118 9.90 -2.84 -9.04
CA VAL A 118 10.35 -3.60 -7.89
C VAL A 118 11.61 -4.35 -8.29
N THR A 119 12.68 -4.14 -7.54
CA THR A 119 13.98 -4.78 -7.75
C THR A 119 14.29 -5.64 -6.54
N LEU A 120 14.59 -6.92 -6.79
CA LEU A 120 15.22 -7.84 -5.86
C LEU A 120 16.64 -8.15 -6.37
N ILE A 121 17.47 -8.87 -5.61
CA ILE A 121 18.89 -9.13 -5.95
C ILE A 121 19.11 -9.52 -7.43
N ASN A 122 18.37 -10.51 -7.94
CA ASN A 122 18.59 -11.11 -9.26
C ASN A 122 17.43 -10.91 -10.23
N SER A 123 16.44 -10.11 -9.85
CA SER A 123 15.25 -9.91 -10.68
C SER A 123 14.68 -8.51 -10.49
N SER A 124 14.02 -8.02 -11.54
CA SER A 124 13.19 -6.84 -11.41
C SER A 124 11.93 -7.01 -12.24
N ALA A 125 10.85 -6.41 -11.77
CA ALA A 125 9.58 -6.37 -12.46
C ALA A 125 9.04 -4.95 -12.41
N THR A 126 8.37 -4.53 -13.48
CA THR A 126 7.87 -3.16 -13.61
C THR A 126 6.40 -3.19 -14.02
N VAL A 127 5.58 -2.44 -13.29
CA VAL A 127 4.20 -2.14 -13.68
C VAL A 127 4.15 -0.71 -14.22
N GLU A 128 3.55 -0.55 -15.40
CA GLU A 128 3.37 0.74 -16.06
C GLU A 128 1.91 1.19 -15.93
N SER A 129 1.72 2.41 -15.44
CA SER A 129 0.42 3.09 -15.46
C SER A 129 0.26 3.87 -16.77
N GLN A 130 -0.94 3.82 -17.34
CA GLN A 130 -1.30 4.66 -18.49
C GLN A 130 -1.44 6.15 -18.13
N ALA A 131 -1.47 6.47 -16.83
CA ALA A 131 -1.54 7.83 -16.31
C ALA A 131 -0.29 8.18 -15.49
N ARG A 132 -0.06 9.50 -15.31
CA ARG A 132 1.00 9.98 -14.41
C ARG A 132 0.68 9.59 -12.96
N LEU A 133 1.66 9.03 -12.29
CA LEU A 133 1.68 8.71 -10.86
C LEU A 133 2.31 9.83 -10.02
N ASN A 134 2.95 10.80 -10.67
CA ASN A 134 3.50 12.00 -10.06
C ASN A 134 2.61 13.24 -10.26
N ASP A 135 1.29 13.04 -10.35
CA ASP A 135 0.31 14.10 -10.59
C ASP A 135 -0.19 14.79 -9.31
N THR A 136 0.49 14.53 -8.18
CA THR A 136 0.15 15.00 -6.82
C THR A 136 -1.14 14.45 -6.22
N LYS A 137 -1.82 13.50 -6.88
CA LYS A 137 -2.95 12.76 -6.30
C LYS A 137 -2.47 11.48 -5.61
N TRP A 138 -3.38 10.89 -4.83
CA TRP A 138 -3.11 9.64 -4.13
C TRP A 138 -3.16 8.47 -5.10
N HIS A 139 -2.09 7.68 -5.10
CA HIS A 139 -1.99 6.41 -5.81
C HIS A 139 -1.80 5.27 -4.82
N LEU A 140 -2.44 4.13 -5.09
CA LEU A 140 -2.32 2.92 -4.28
C LEU A 140 -1.23 2.02 -4.84
N LEU A 141 -0.19 1.77 -4.05
CA LEU A 141 0.82 0.74 -4.30
C LEU A 141 0.44 -0.52 -3.52
N ASN A 142 0.48 -1.68 -4.17
CA ASN A 142 0.28 -2.99 -3.57
C ASN A 142 1.40 -3.95 -3.96
N LEU A 143 1.86 -4.75 -3.00
CA LEU A 143 2.89 -5.75 -3.18
C LEU A 143 2.49 -7.01 -2.43
N GLU A 144 2.29 -8.11 -3.15
CA GLU A 144 1.87 -9.40 -2.59
C GLU A 144 2.80 -10.49 -3.10
N PHE A 145 3.29 -11.35 -2.20
CA PHE A 145 4.08 -12.52 -2.55
C PHE A 145 3.28 -13.78 -2.26
N ALA A 146 3.18 -14.67 -3.25
CA ALA A 146 2.52 -15.95 -3.10
C ALA A 146 3.02 -16.95 -4.15
N ASN A 147 3.27 -18.20 -3.75
CA ASN A 147 3.58 -19.31 -4.66
C ASN A 147 4.73 -19.01 -5.65
N ASP A 148 5.85 -18.50 -5.14
CA ASP A 148 7.03 -18.08 -5.94
C ASP A 148 6.72 -17.02 -7.01
N GLU A 149 5.69 -16.21 -6.79
CA GLU A 149 5.31 -15.08 -7.62
C GLU A 149 5.14 -13.82 -6.78
N VAL A 150 5.49 -12.68 -7.35
CA VAL A 150 5.14 -11.36 -6.84
C VAL A 150 4.08 -10.73 -7.71
N ARG A 151 3.04 -10.21 -7.07
CA ARG A 151 2.10 -9.27 -7.67
C ARG A 151 2.49 -7.86 -7.29
N ILE A 152 2.69 -7.02 -8.29
CA ILE A 152 2.96 -5.59 -8.13
C ILE A 152 1.76 -4.84 -8.69
N GLY A 153 1.09 -4.08 -7.84
CA GLY A 153 -0.08 -3.29 -8.19
C GLY A 153 0.18 -1.80 -8.05
N VAL A 154 -0.25 -1.02 -9.04
CA VAL A 154 -0.39 0.43 -8.90
C VAL A 154 -1.75 0.87 -9.44
N ASP A 155 -2.59 1.42 -8.57
CA ASP A 155 -4.00 1.68 -8.81
C ASP A 155 -4.71 0.45 -9.41
N ALA A 156 -5.23 0.55 -10.64
CA ALA A 156 -5.89 -0.55 -11.34
C ALA A 156 -4.94 -1.47 -12.13
N HIS A 157 -3.65 -1.10 -12.26
CA HIS A 157 -2.66 -1.80 -13.08
C HIS A 157 -1.90 -2.81 -12.23
N ASN A 158 -1.66 -3.99 -12.78
CA ASN A 158 -0.99 -5.07 -12.06
C ASN A 158 -0.06 -5.81 -13.01
N VAL A 159 1.09 -6.24 -12.51
CA VAL A 159 1.99 -7.19 -13.17
C VAL A 159 2.32 -8.32 -12.20
N PHE A 160 2.59 -9.49 -12.76
CA PHE A 160 3.01 -10.68 -12.05
C PHE A 160 4.41 -11.06 -12.54
N ALA A 161 5.27 -11.47 -11.62
CA ALA A 161 6.62 -11.89 -11.96
C ALA A 161 7.09 -13.03 -11.05
N PRO A 162 7.84 -13.99 -11.58
CA PRO A 162 8.40 -15.07 -10.77
C PRO A 162 9.43 -14.50 -9.79
N VAL A 163 9.29 -14.85 -8.52
CA VAL A 163 10.22 -14.53 -7.44
C VAL A 163 10.31 -15.75 -6.53
N PRO A 164 11.42 -16.51 -6.56
CA PRO A 164 11.63 -17.59 -5.61
C PRO A 164 11.48 -17.09 -4.17
N SER A 165 10.74 -17.82 -3.35
CA SER A 165 10.45 -17.43 -1.96
C SER A 165 11.74 -17.16 -1.16
N ASP A 166 12.80 -17.92 -1.45
CA ASP A 166 14.12 -17.75 -0.83
C ASP A 166 14.79 -16.40 -1.14
N ASN A 167 14.36 -15.69 -2.19
CA ASN A 167 14.87 -14.38 -2.57
C ASN A 167 14.13 -13.21 -1.88
N ILE A 168 13.02 -13.46 -1.18
CA ILE A 168 12.24 -12.42 -0.50
C ILE A 168 12.97 -12.02 0.80
N PRO A 169 13.46 -10.78 0.95
CA PRO A 169 14.23 -10.38 2.13
C PRO A 169 13.37 -10.33 3.39
N GLU A 170 13.98 -10.65 4.53
CA GLU A 170 13.39 -10.41 5.85
C GLU A 170 14.21 -9.32 6.57
N GLY A 171 13.64 -8.14 6.79
CA GLY A 171 14.44 -7.06 7.35
C GLY A 171 13.67 -5.81 7.71
N ASP A 172 14.40 -4.71 7.89
CA ASP A 172 13.81 -3.42 8.18
C ASP A 172 13.08 -2.88 6.94
N LEU A 173 11.76 -2.75 7.05
CA LEU A 173 10.96 -2.02 6.08
C LEU A 173 11.18 -0.52 6.32
N THR A 174 11.80 0.11 5.34
CA THR A 174 12.08 1.54 5.31
C THR A 174 11.24 2.20 4.24
N LEU A 175 10.48 3.22 4.65
CA LEU A 175 9.77 4.09 3.73
C LEU A 175 10.68 5.24 3.30
N ASN A 176 10.57 5.63 2.04
CA ASN A 176 11.41 6.64 1.41
C ASN A 176 12.90 6.29 1.47
N ASP A 177 13.78 7.20 1.06
CA ASP A 177 15.23 7.03 1.08
C ASP A 177 15.92 8.36 1.41
N ASP A 178 17.13 8.32 1.97
CA ASP A 178 17.85 9.54 2.38
C ASP A 178 18.41 10.33 1.21
N GLU A 179 18.77 9.66 0.10
CA GLU A 179 19.40 10.28 -1.06
C GLU A 179 18.47 10.29 -2.29
N ASN A 180 17.89 9.14 -2.60
CA ASN A 180 17.04 8.89 -3.76
C ASN A 180 15.55 8.92 -3.41
N GLY A 181 15.22 9.45 -2.24
CA GLY A 181 13.85 9.57 -1.77
C GLY A 181 13.05 10.67 -2.47
N PHE A 182 11.75 10.73 -2.18
CA PHE A 182 10.83 11.73 -2.72
C PHE A 182 10.42 12.77 -1.69
N THR A 183 9.95 13.90 -2.22
CA THR A 183 9.18 14.90 -1.49
C THR A 183 7.70 14.67 -1.75
N GLY A 184 6.93 14.37 -0.70
CA GLY A 184 5.52 14.01 -0.89
C GLY A 184 4.85 13.55 0.39
N CYS A 185 3.83 12.71 0.25
CA CYS A 185 3.13 12.14 1.40
C CYS A 185 2.93 10.63 1.26
N LEU A 186 2.96 9.94 2.40
CA LEU A 186 2.51 8.56 2.54
C LEU A 186 1.34 8.50 3.51
N ARG A 187 0.43 7.54 3.33
CA ARG A 187 -0.62 7.20 4.30
C ARG A 187 -1.05 5.76 4.16
N SER A 188 -1.80 5.28 5.15
CA SER A 188 -2.48 3.99 5.09
C SER A 188 -1.54 2.84 4.74
N LEU A 189 -0.34 2.82 5.32
CA LEU A 189 0.54 1.65 5.21
C LEU A 189 -0.15 0.50 5.94
N MET A 190 -0.40 -0.58 5.22
CA MET A 190 -0.98 -1.81 5.72
C MET A 190 0.00 -2.94 5.45
N VAL A 191 0.24 -3.76 6.46
CA VAL A 191 1.10 -4.96 6.38
C VAL A 191 0.34 -6.11 7.01
N ASN A 192 0.11 -7.17 6.24
CA ASN A 192 -0.69 -8.33 6.65
C ASN A 192 -2.04 -7.91 7.26
N ASP A 193 -2.81 -7.09 6.53
CA ASP A 193 -4.12 -6.55 6.94
C ASP A 193 -4.12 -5.67 8.21
N ASN A 194 -2.95 -5.26 8.70
CA ASN A 194 -2.83 -4.39 9.87
C ASN A 194 -2.24 -3.03 9.49
N TYR A 195 -2.94 -1.95 9.87
CA TYR A 195 -2.43 -0.59 9.68
C TYR A 195 -1.21 -0.32 10.55
N VAL A 196 -0.20 0.33 9.96
CA VAL A 196 0.97 0.84 10.67
C VAL A 196 0.76 2.32 10.98
N HIS A 197 0.88 2.70 12.26
CA HIS A 197 0.71 4.09 12.70
C HIS A 197 1.93 4.97 12.37
N LEU A 198 1.99 5.47 11.14
CA LEU A 198 3.13 6.25 10.63
C LEU A 198 3.40 7.56 11.39
N GLN A 199 2.34 8.27 11.82
CA GLN A 199 2.49 9.57 12.51
C GLN A 199 3.22 9.46 13.85
N GLY A 200 3.13 8.31 14.53
CA GLY A 200 3.87 8.06 15.76
C GLY A 200 5.38 7.90 15.54
N LEU A 201 5.81 7.63 14.30
CA LEU A 201 7.20 7.37 13.93
C LEU A 201 7.88 8.58 13.29
N ALA A 202 7.12 9.44 12.61
CA ALA A 202 7.65 10.62 11.90
C ALA A 202 8.01 11.82 12.81
N HIS A 203 7.79 11.71 14.12
CA HIS A 203 8.09 12.74 15.13
C HIS A 203 9.18 12.32 16.13
N GLY A 204 9.93 11.26 15.82
CA GLY A 204 11.11 10.82 16.56
C GLY A 204 12.39 11.55 16.16
#